data_AF-A0A938MMY0-F1
#
_entry.id   AF-A0A938MMY0-F1
#
_cell.length_a   1.000
_cell.length_b   1.000
_cell.length_c   1.000
_cell.angle_alpha   90.00
_cell.angle_beta   90.00
_cell.angle_gamma   90.00
#
_symmetry.space_group_name_H-M   'P 1'
#
loop_
_entity.id
_entity.type
_entity.pdbx_description
1 polymer ?
#
loop_
_entity_poly.entity_id
_entity_poly.type
_entity_poly.pdbx_seq_one_letter_code
_entity_poly.pdbx_strand_id
1 'polypeptide(L)'
;MARQKWLDDNARTTLIDDYASELGAFVDAMADGKVDAGEVAAQEQRVVDLMKTVEPRLDDAMHEQITKLLCEMSALSVMQTLHALYEARPKSKFQG
;
A
#
# COMPACT_ATOMS: atom_id res chain seq x y z
N MET A 1 -14.52 5.70 19.45
CA MET A 1 -13.07 5.54 19.25
C MET A 1 -12.54 6.71 18.44
N ALA A 2 -11.35 7.21 18.73
CA ALA A 2 -10.75 8.30 17.95
C ALA A 2 -10.43 7.82 16.53
N ARG A 3 -10.58 8.69 15.53
CA ARG A 3 -10.21 8.37 14.14
C ARG A 3 -8.71 8.13 14.06
N GLN A 4 -8.31 7.06 13.39
CA GLN A 4 -6.90 6.76 13.13
C GLN A 4 -6.31 7.87 12.24
N LYS A 5 -5.17 8.42 12.66
CA LYS A 5 -4.48 9.47 11.89
C LYS A 5 -3.83 8.84 10.66
N TRP A 6 -3.96 9.49 9.51
CA TRP A 6 -3.32 9.04 8.27
C TRP A 6 -1.88 9.56 8.10
N LEU A 7 -1.50 10.57 8.90
CA LEU A 7 -0.19 11.22 8.86
C LEU A 7 0.47 11.16 10.24
N ASP A 8 1.80 11.21 10.26
CA ASP A 8 2.57 11.37 11.49
C ASP A 8 2.23 12.69 12.19
N ASP A 9 2.70 12.85 13.43
CA ASP A 9 2.38 14.05 14.23
C ASP A 9 2.88 15.35 13.59
N ASN A 10 3.85 15.27 12.67
CA ASN A 10 4.40 16.41 11.93
C ASN A 10 3.80 16.61 10.53
N ALA A 11 2.88 15.75 10.09
CA ALA A 11 2.31 15.74 8.74
C ALA A 11 3.35 15.65 7.60
N ARG A 12 4.49 14.99 7.86
CA ARG A 12 5.61 14.83 6.93
C ARG A 12 5.62 13.49 6.22
N THR A 13 5.03 12.46 6.83
CA THR A 13 4.93 11.12 6.23
C THR A 13 3.54 10.53 6.45
N THR A 14 3.13 9.67 5.52
CA THR A 14 1.95 8.83 5.66
C THR A 14 2.23 7.72 6.67
N LEU A 15 1.20 7.35 7.45
CA LEU A 15 1.20 6.20 8.35
C LEU A 15 0.43 5.00 7.76
N ILE A 16 -0.14 5.15 6.57
CA ILE A 16 -1.00 4.12 5.96
C ILE A 16 -0.23 2.82 5.70
N ASP A 17 1.03 2.93 5.27
CA ASP A 17 1.89 1.77 5.02
C ASP A 17 2.25 1.04 6.34
N ASP A 18 2.45 1.79 7.43
CA ASP A 18 2.68 1.21 8.75
C ASP A 18 1.46 0.39 9.20
N TYR A 19 0.24 0.91 9.00
CA TYR A 19 -0.97 0.17 9.31
C TYR A 19 -1.21 -1.02 8.36
N ALA A 20 -0.76 -0.94 7.12
CA ALA A 20 -0.81 -2.08 6.20
C ALA A 20 0.02 -3.25 6.72
N SER A 21 1.15 -2.97 7.38
CA SER A 21 1.97 -3.99 8.04
C SER A 21 1.30 -4.65 9.25
N GLU A 22 0.27 -4.01 9.81
CA GLU A 22 -0.55 -4.54 10.91
C GLU A 22 -1.81 -5.28 10.43
N LEU A 23 -2.11 -5.26 9.12
CA LEU A 23 -3.22 -6.04 8.57
C LEU A 23 -2.88 -7.53 8.69
N GLY A 24 -3.68 -8.27 9.46
CA GLY A 24 -3.45 -9.70 9.68
C GLY A 24 -3.27 -10.48 8.37
N ALA A 25 -4.05 -10.16 7.33
CA ALA A 25 -3.92 -10.79 6.01
C ALA A 25 -2.61 -10.45 5.27
N PHE A 26 -1.97 -9.32 5.57
CA PHE A 26 -0.63 -8.98 5.06
C PHE A 26 0.45 -9.68 5.87
N VAL A 27 0.33 -9.71 7.21
CA VAL A 27 1.25 -10.45 8.09
C VAL A 27 1.28 -11.93 7.73
N ASP A 28 0.11 -12.53 7.51
CA ASP A 28 -0.03 -13.94 7.13
C ASP A 28 0.61 -14.23 5.77
N ALA A 29 0.36 -13.37 4.76
CA ALA A 29 0.92 -13.51 3.41
C ALA A 29 2.45 -13.28 3.34
N MET A 30 3.02 -12.66 4.38
CA MET A 30 4.47 -12.43 4.48
C MET A 30 5.16 -13.46 5.38
N ALA A 31 4.40 -14.32 6.08
CA ALA A 31 4.91 -15.17 7.15
C ALA A 31 5.88 -16.26 6.69
N ASP A 32 5.69 -16.78 5.46
CA ASP A 32 6.54 -17.81 4.87
C ASP A 32 7.67 -17.22 3.97
N GLY A 33 7.72 -15.89 3.87
CA GLY A 33 8.68 -15.15 3.05
C GLY A 33 8.39 -15.18 1.55
N LYS A 34 7.22 -15.66 1.11
CA LYS A 34 6.85 -15.74 -0.30
C LYS A 34 5.37 -15.40 -0.52
N VAL A 35 5.12 -14.25 -1.13
CA VAL A 35 3.79 -13.91 -1.62
C VAL A 35 3.48 -14.69 -2.91
N ASP A 36 2.45 -15.53 -2.89
CA ASP A 36 1.97 -16.28 -4.06
C ASP A 36 0.83 -15.59 -4.83
N ALA A 37 0.48 -16.14 -5.99
CA ALA A 37 -0.55 -15.56 -6.87
C ALA A 37 -1.96 -15.57 -6.25
N GLY A 38 -2.27 -16.57 -5.42
CA GLY A 38 -3.54 -16.67 -4.71
C GLY A 38 -3.65 -15.62 -3.61
N GLU A 39 -2.56 -15.34 -2.91
CA GLU A 39 -2.50 -14.30 -1.88
C GLU A 39 -2.65 -12.89 -2.46
N VAL A 40 -2.02 -12.64 -3.62
CA VAL A 40 -2.22 -11.40 -4.38
C VAL A 40 -3.69 -11.26 -4.80
N ALA A 41 -4.28 -12.31 -5.37
CA ALA A 41 -5.68 -12.30 -5.79
C ALA A 41 -6.64 -12.08 -4.61
N ALA A 42 -6.36 -12.67 -3.44
CA ALA A 42 -7.14 -12.47 -2.23
C ALA A 42 -7.02 -11.02 -1.72
N GLN A 43 -5.84 -10.40 -1.79
CA GLN A 43 -5.66 -9.00 -1.44
C GLN A 43 -6.40 -8.08 -2.41
N GLU A 44 -6.33 -8.34 -3.71
CA GLU A 44 -7.07 -7.59 -4.73
C GLU A 44 -8.58 -7.66 -4.47
N GLN A 45 -9.11 -8.85 -4.16
CA GLN A 45 -10.53 -9.01 -3.84
C GLN A 45 -10.95 -8.18 -2.62
N ARG A 46 -10.12 -8.14 -1.57
CA ARG A 46 -10.38 -7.28 -0.39
C ARG A 46 -10.44 -5.79 -0.75
N VAL A 47 -9.53 -5.33 -1.62
CA VAL A 47 -9.54 -3.94 -2.11
C VAL A 47 -10.81 -3.65 -2.90
N VAL A 48 -11.21 -4.55 -3.81
CA VAL A 48 -12.43 -4.41 -4.61
C VAL A 48 -13.68 -4.34 -3.72
N ASP A 49 -13.79 -5.19 -2.71
CA ASP A 49 -14.94 -5.22 -1.82
C ASP A 49 -15.05 -3.94 -0.98
N LEU A 50 -13.90 -3.39 -0.54
CA LEU A 50 -13.85 -2.08 0.14
C LEU A 50 -14.25 -0.94 -0.79
N MET A 51 -13.73 -0.90 -2.02
CA MET A 51 -14.08 0.13 -3.00
C MET A 51 -15.60 0.13 -3.29
N LYS A 52 -16.19 -1.03 -3.56
CA LYS A 52 -17.65 -1.18 -3.76
C LYS A 52 -18.48 -0.69 -2.58
N THR A 53 -17.95 -0.76 -1.37
CA THR A 53 -18.63 -0.32 -0.14
C THR A 53 -18.48 1.18 0.10
N VAL A 54 -17.30 1.74 -0.19
CA VAL A 54 -16.94 3.12 0.14
C VAL A 54 -17.35 4.09 -0.97
N GLU A 55 -17.07 3.75 -2.23
CA GLU A 55 -17.24 4.65 -3.38
C GLU A 55 -18.67 5.22 -3.50
N PRO A 56 -19.77 4.44 -3.38
CA PRO A 56 -21.12 4.97 -3.52
C PRO A 56 -21.55 5.92 -2.39
N ARG A 57 -20.77 6.02 -1.31
CA ARG A 57 -21.05 6.88 -0.15
C ARG A 57 -20.39 8.26 -0.27
N LEU A 58 -19.58 8.46 -1.31
CA LEU A 58 -18.87 9.70 -1.58
C LEU A 58 -19.74 10.55 -2.52
N ASP A 59 -19.81 11.85 -2.26
CA ASP A 59 -20.24 12.79 -3.27
C ASP A 59 -19.15 12.98 -4.33
N ASP A 60 -19.49 13.59 -5.47
CA ASP A 60 -18.57 13.75 -6.60
C ASP A 60 -17.25 14.44 -6.21
N ALA A 61 -17.32 15.47 -5.35
CA ALA A 61 -16.16 16.24 -4.93
C ALA A 61 -15.24 15.44 -4.00
N MET A 62 -15.80 14.62 -3.11
CA MET A 62 -15.02 13.73 -2.24
C MET A 62 -14.49 12.54 -3.01
N HIS A 63 -15.27 11.99 -3.94
CA HIS A 63 -14.85 10.91 -4.84
C HIS A 63 -13.60 11.31 -5.62
N GLU A 64 -13.59 12.50 -6.23
CA GLU A 64 -12.43 13.00 -6.97
C GLU A 64 -11.18 13.08 -6.08
N GLN A 65 -11.31 13.65 -4.89
CA GLN A 65 -10.20 13.81 -3.94
C GLN A 65 -9.66 12.46 -3.45
N ILE A 66 -10.53 11.52 -3.09
CA ILE A 66 -10.13 10.18 -2.64
C ILE A 66 -9.51 9.40 -3.79
N THR A 67 -10.07 9.48 -5.00
CA THR A 67 -9.50 8.84 -6.20
C THR A 67 -8.07 9.32 -6.42
N LYS A 68 -7.83 10.63 -6.40
CA LYS A 68 -6.50 11.20 -6.55
C LYS A 68 -5.55 10.69 -5.45
N LEU A 69 -6.00 10.67 -4.19
CA LEU A 69 -5.21 10.16 -3.08
C LEU A 69 -4.83 8.68 -3.25
N LEU A 70 -5.76 7.83 -3.68
CA LEU A 70 -5.51 6.41 -3.93
C LEU A 70 -4.51 6.19 -5.08
N CYS A 71 -4.57 7.02 -6.13
CA CYS A 71 -3.61 6.99 -7.23
C CYS A 71 -2.20 7.36 -6.75
N GLU A 72 -2.05 8.44 -5.98
CA GLU A 72 -0.76 8.88 -5.43
C GLU A 72 -0.18 7.84 -4.45
N MET A 73 -1.01 7.25 -3.59
CA MET A 73 -0.59 6.16 -2.70
C MET A 73 -0.09 4.94 -3.48
N SER A 74 -0.81 4.52 -4.52
CA SER A 74 -0.40 3.39 -5.36
C SER A 74 0.92 3.66 -6.07
N ALA A 75 1.11 4.88 -6.60
CA ALA A 75 2.36 5.31 -7.21
C ALA A 75 3.52 5.30 -6.19
N LEU A 76 3.29 5.83 -4.99
CA LEU A 76 4.27 5.87 -3.91
C LEU A 76 4.72 4.46 -3.51
N SER A 77 3.79 3.52 -3.30
CA SER A 77 4.12 2.13 -2.93
C SER A 77 4.96 1.43 -4.01
N VAL A 78 4.64 1.64 -5.29
CA VAL A 78 5.44 1.13 -6.41
C VAL A 78 6.83 1.75 -6.42
N MET A 79 6.93 3.08 -6.24
CA MET A 79 8.22 3.78 -6.20
C MET A 79 9.10 3.30 -5.04
N GLN A 80 8.54 3.12 -3.84
CA GLN A 80 9.26 2.59 -2.68
C GLN A 80 9.75 1.16 -2.95
N THR A 81 8.89 0.30 -3.50
CA THR A 81 9.25 -1.08 -3.85
C THR A 81 10.38 -1.12 -4.86
N LEU A 82 10.28 -0.34 -5.94
CA LEU A 82 11.33 -0.25 -6.97
C LEU A 82 12.63 0.32 -6.39
N HIS A 83 12.55 1.34 -5.55
CA HIS A 83 13.71 1.94 -4.89
C HIS A 83 14.44 0.90 -4.02
N ALA A 84 13.71 0.16 -3.18
CA ALA A 84 14.27 -0.91 -2.36
C ALA A 84 14.93 -2.01 -3.22
N LEU A 85 14.29 -2.42 -4.31
CA LEU A 85 14.86 -3.39 -5.25
C LEU A 85 16.16 -2.88 -5.90
N TYR A 86 16.24 -1.59 -6.25
CA TYR A 86 17.45 -1.00 -6.82
C TYR A 86 18.58 -0.90 -5.81
N GLU A 87 18.29 -0.52 -4.57
CA GLU A 87 19.29 -0.47 -3.49
C GLU A 87 19.82 -1.87 -3.12
N ALA A 88 18.96 -2.89 -3.19
CA ALA A 88 19.34 -4.28 -2.91
C ALA A 88 20.16 -4.95 -4.02
N ARG A 89 20.22 -4.37 -5.24
CA ARG A 89 21.04 -4.92 -6.32
C ARG A 89 22.52 -4.76 -6.00
N PRO A 90 23.31 -5.84 -5.96
CA PRO A 90 24.74 -5.73 -5.74
C PRO A 90 25.36 -4.91 -6.88
N LYS A 91 26.17 -3.90 -6.53
CA LYS A 91 27.02 -3.18 -7.48
C LYS A 91 28.16 -4.10 -7.92
N SER A 92 27.87 -5.17 -8.66
CA SER A 92 28.92 -6.00 -9.23
C SER A 92 29.62 -5.18 -10.32
N LYS A 93 30.75 -4.56 -9.97
CA LYS A 93 31.76 -4.27 -10.98
C LYS A 93 32.27 -5.63 -11.45
N PHE A 94 31.93 -6.01 -12.67
CA PHE A 94 32.62 -7.09 -13.37
C PHE A 94 34.11 -6.79 -13.32
N GLN A 95 34.87 -7.59 -12.58
CA GLN A 95 36.32 -7.57 -12.57
C GLN A 95 36.79 -8.87 -13.23
N GLY A 96 37.16 -8.78 -14.51
CA GLY A 96 37.94 -9.78 -15.23
C GLY A 96 37.15 -10.92 -15.84
#